data_AF-A0A9E5Y966-F1
#
_entry.id   AF-A0A9E5Y966-F1
#
_cell.length_a   1.000
_cell.length_b   1.000
_cell.length_c   1.000
_cell.angle_alpha   90.00
_cell.angle_beta   90.00
_cell.angle_gamma   90.00
#
_symmetry.space_group_name_H-M   'P 1'
#
loop_
_entity.id
_entity.type
_entity.pdbx_description
1 polymer ?
#
loop_
_entity_poly.entity_id
_entity_poly.type
_entity_poly.pdbx_seq_one_letter_code
_entity_poly.pdbx_strand_id
1 'polypeptide(L)'
;MENFRRSFSVKGKRPAIIALAVILFLAAAFYLPPGRSIVAACREDALMLKLVRASGAEFESVNITGWVRADESAGDPEALAERAAEQLGILLPGHKTEKWQNQYACGAKVEGAVTGGRTVSVLGQALLQPEGERVSHLMISLDGMDNGEALFYRQKVYKTLGAFGRQSHVALTYRGKIESGLSREELLACAEKIMELAGAPVREKTVKDNLVSLTGFSPLFSGGMTYAGKEVNLNVALRSSPAERVTRVYIASPVIFTEY
;
A
#
# COMPACT_ATOMS: atom_id res chain seq x y z
N MET A 1 65.23 -21.77 -36.89
CA MET A 1 63.88 -21.61 -37.49
C MET A 1 62.89 -21.35 -36.36
N GLU A 2 62.02 -20.38 -36.60
CA GLU A 2 61.36 -19.48 -35.65
C GLU A 2 60.44 -20.13 -34.60
N ASN A 3 60.57 -19.65 -33.36
CA ASN A 3 59.57 -19.81 -32.31
C ASN A 3 58.51 -18.71 -32.45
N PHE A 4 57.33 -19.09 -32.93
CA PHE A 4 56.15 -18.23 -33.04
C PHE A 4 55.46 -18.10 -31.67
N ARG A 5 55.91 -17.16 -30.81
CA ARG A 5 55.18 -16.78 -29.59
C ARG A 5 54.15 -15.69 -29.93
N ARG A 6 52.87 -16.09 -30.06
CA ARG A 6 51.72 -15.18 -30.08
C ARG A 6 51.61 -14.46 -28.73
N SER A 7 51.96 -13.17 -28.73
CA SER A 7 51.59 -12.23 -27.67
C SER A 7 50.09 -11.92 -27.77
N PHE A 8 49.28 -12.47 -26.88
CA PHE A 8 47.89 -12.03 -26.71
C PHE A 8 47.88 -10.64 -26.05
N SER A 9 47.45 -9.64 -26.81
CA SER A 9 47.26 -8.27 -26.33
C SER A 9 46.14 -8.23 -25.26
N VAL A 10 46.54 -7.99 -24.02
CA VAL A 10 45.66 -7.91 -22.83
C VAL A 10 44.90 -6.57 -22.74
N LYS A 11 45.22 -5.58 -23.59
CA LYS A 11 44.66 -4.22 -23.47
C LYS A 11 43.17 -4.09 -23.83
N GLY A 12 42.59 -5.00 -24.63
CA GLY A 12 41.18 -4.93 -25.04
C GLY A 12 40.16 -5.61 -24.12
N LYS A 13 40.60 -6.43 -23.15
CA LYS A 13 39.71 -7.27 -22.33
C LYS A 13 39.38 -6.69 -20.95
N ARG A 14 40.19 -5.76 -20.44
CA ARG A 14 39.99 -5.12 -19.12
C ARG A 14 38.62 -4.43 -18.97
N PRO A 15 38.14 -3.59 -19.91
CA PRO A 15 36.82 -2.97 -19.76
C PRO A 15 35.68 -4.01 -19.83
N ALA A 16 35.82 -5.05 -20.65
CA ALA A 16 34.83 -6.12 -20.74
C ALA A 16 34.76 -6.99 -19.47
N ILE A 17 35.91 -7.28 -18.84
CA ILE A 17 35.98 -8.00 -17.57
C ILE A 17 35.37 -7.16 -16.44
N ILE A 18 35.65 -5.85 -16.40
CA ILE A 18 35.05 -4.93 -15.42
C ILE A 18 33.53 -4.86 -15.62
N ALA A 19 33.05 -4.70 -16.86
CA ALA A 19 31.62 -4.67 -17.15
C ALA A 19 30.93 -5.98 -16.74
N LEU A 20 31.53 -7.13 -17.04
CA LEU A 20 31.00 -8.44 -16.62
C LEU A 20 30.99 -8.59 -15.10
N ALA A 21 32.03 -8.14 -14.41
CA ALA A 21 32.09 -8.17 -12.94
C ALA A 21 31.01 -7.25 -12.31
N VAL A 22 30.77 -6.08 -12.89
CA VAL A 22 29.68 -5.18 -12.47
C VAL A 22 28.32 -5.83 -12.70
N ILE A 23 28.09 -6.45 -13.86
CA ILE A 23 26.84 -7.17 -14.14
C ILE A 23 26.62 -8.31 -13.15
N LEU A 24 27.66 -9.11 -12.88
CA LEU A 24 27.58 -10.21 -11.91
C LEU A 24 27.35 -9.69 -10.49
N PHE A 25 27.98 -8.59 -10.10
CA PHE A 25 27.76 -7.96 -8.79
C PHE A 25 26.33 -7.43 -8.65
N LEU A 26 25.80 -6.76 -9.68
CA LEU A 26 24.41 -6.29 -9.70
C LEU A 26 23.44 -7.48 -9.67
N ALA A 27 23.68 -8.53 -10.46
CA ALA A 27 22.89 -9.76 -10.43
C ALA A 27 22.92 -10.41 -9.04
N ALA A 28 24.09 -10.52 -8.42
CA ALA A 28 24.24 -11.03 -7.06
C ALA A 28 23.51 -10.16 -6.02
N ALA A 29 23.52 -8.84 -6.17
CA ALA A 29 22.81 -7.90 -5.30
C ALA A 29 21.28 -8.11 -5.35
N PHE A 30 20.73 -8.54 -6.48
CA PHE A 30 19.30 -8.92 -6.56
C PHE A 30 18.96 -10.20 -5.78
N TYR A 31 19.93 -11.09 -5.55
CA TYR A 31 19.72 -12.29 -4.74
C TYR A 31 19.86 -12.05 -3.23
N LEU A 32 20.41 -10.89 -2.82
CA LEU A 32 20.44 -10.48 -1.42
C LEU A 32 19.02 -10.12 -0.91
N PRO A 33 18.76 -10.22 0.41
CA PRO A 33 17.42 -9.98 0.98
C PRO A 33 16.78 -8.64 0.58
N PRO A 34 17.49 -7.49 0.55
CA PRO A 34 16.92 -6.22 0.09
C PRO A 34 16.52 -6.25 -1.38
N GLY A 35 17.34 -6.86 -2.24
CA GLY A 35 17.06 -7.00 -3.67
C GLY A 35 15.83 -7.85 -3.95
N ARG A 36 15.69 -8.99 -3.25
CA ARG A 36 14.50 -9.85 -3.34
C ARG A 36 13.23 -9.12 -2.91
N SER A 37 13.28 -8.32 -1.84
CA SER A 37 12.14 -7.55 -1.36
C SER A 37 11.68 -6.49 -2.37
N ILE A 38 12.62 -5.79 -3.02
CA ILE A 38 12.30 -4.81 -4.08
C ILE A 38 11.64 -5.51 -5.27
N VAL A 39 12.19 -6.63 -5.74
CA VAL A 39 11.62 -7.38 -6.86
C VAL A 39 10.22 -7.90 -6.53
N ALA A 40 10.01 -8.43 -5.32
CA ALA A 40 8.69 -8.87 -4.87
C ALA A 40 7.69 -7.70 -4.84
N ALA A 41 8.09 -6.55 -4.31
CA ALA A 41 7.26 -5.36 -4.28
C ALA A 41 6.88 -4.84 -5.69
N CYS A 42 7.82 -4.85 -6.64
CA CYS A 42 7.53 -4.49 -8.04
C CYS A 42 6.59 -5.49 -8.72
N ARG A 43 6.73 -6.79 -8.43
CA ARG A 43 5.81 -7.81 -8.94
C ARG A 43 4.41 -7.65 -8.37
N GLU A 44 4.32 -7.32 -7.08
CA GLU A 44 3.05 -7.05 -6.42
C GLU A 44 2.35 -5.83 -7.03
N ASP A 45 3.06 -4.71 -7.20
CA ASP A 45 2.53 -3.51 -7.90
C ASP A 45 1.99 -3.83 -9.29
N ALA A 46 2.77 -4.57 -10.10
CA ALA A 46 2.35 -5.00 -11.43
C ALA A 46 1.13 -5.92 -11.41
N LEU A 47 1.04 -6.81 -10.40
CA LEU A 47 -0.12 -7.69 -10.21
C LEU A 47 -1.36 -6.88 -9.84
N MET A 48 -1.25 -5.93 -8.90
CA MET A 48 -2.37 -5.06 -8.49
C MET A 48 -2.96 -4.32 -9.69
N LEU A 49 -2.10 -3.71 -10.52
CA LEU A 49 -2.53 -3.02 -11.74
C LEU A 49 -3.16 -3.97 -12.76
N LYS A 50 -2.62 -5.19 -12.92
CA LYS A 50 -3.21 -6.22 -13.78
C LYS A 50 -4.61 -6.60 -13.31
N LEU A 51 -4.81 -6.76 -12.01
CA LEU A 51 -6.11 -7.13 -11.43
C LEU A 51 -7.15 -6.02 -11.64
N VAL A 52 -6.78 -4.74 -11.48
CA VAL A 52 -7.67 -3.61 -11.79
C VAL A 52 -8.09 -3.66 -13.25
N ARG A 53 -7.14 -3.84 -14.18
CA ARG A 53 -7.46 -3.90 -15.61
C ARG A 53 -8.31 -5.13 -15.96
N ALA A 54 -8.11 -6.26 -15.29
CA ALA A 54 -8.87 -7.48 -15.53
C ALA A 54 -10.34 -7.39 -15.11
N SER A 55 -10.69 -6.44 -14.23
CA SER A 55 -12.07 -6.11 -13.89
C SER A 55 -12.79 -5.32 -14.98
N GLY A 56 -12.07 -4.87 -16.01
CA GLY A 56 -12.58 -3.92 -17.02
C GLY A 56 -12.54 -2.46 -16.56
N ALA A 57 -11.90 -2.16 -15.42
CA ALA A 57 -11.75 -0.80 -14.93
C ALA A 57 -10.57 -0.08 -15.57
N GLU A 58 -10.74 1.22 -15.83
CA GLU A 58 -9.65 2.15 -16.03
C GLU A 58 -8.99 2.44 -14.67
N PHE A 59 -7.67 2.41 -14.61
CA PHE A 59 -6.94 2.74 -13.39
C PHE A 59 -7.00 4.24 -13.13
N GLU A 60 -7.34 4.64 -11.90
CA GLU A 60 -7.42 6.05 -11.51
C GLU A 60 -6.26 6.48 -10.62
N SER A 61 -5.99 5.74 -9.54
CA SER A 61 -4.98 6.12 -8.56
C SER A 61 -4.67 5.01 -7.56
N VAL A 62 -3.63 5.22 -6.76
CA VAL A 62 -3.31 4.43 -5.58
C VAL A 62 -3.58 5.26 -4.33
N ASN A 63 -4.24 4.67 -3.35
CA ASN A 63 -4.30 5.15 -1.98
C ASN A 63 -3.30 4.35 -1.13
N ILE A 64 -2.55 5.02 -0.26
CA ILE A 64 -1.61 4.40 0.67
C ILE A 64 -2.09 4.72 2.06
N THR A 65 -2.49 3.70 2.79
CA THR A 65 -2.95 3.87 4.16
C THR A 65 -2.10 3.05 5.10
N GLY A 66 -1.66 3.64 6.20
CA GLY A 66 -1.02 2.91 7.27
C GLY A 66 -1.58 3.26 8.63
N TRP A 67 -1.49 2.32 9.55
CA TRP A 67 -1.90 2.49 10.94
C TRP A 67 -0.89 1.84 11.88
N VAL A 68 -0.80 2.35 13.09
CA VAL A 68 0.01 1.79 14.17
C VAL A 68 -0.65 2.08 15.51
N ARG A 69 -0.63 1.10 16.42
CA ARG A 69 -0.87 1.36 17.84
C ARG A 69 0.35 2.09 18.38
N ALA A 70 0.16 3.30 18.86
CA ALA A 70 1.24 4.12 19.36
C ALA A 70 1.72 3.60 20.73
N ASP A 71 3.01 3.67 20.99
CA ASP A 71 3.57 3.36 22.31
C ASP A 71 3.02 4.33 23.37
N GLU A 72 2.92 3.92 24.63
CA GLU A 72 2.34 4.75 25.71
C GLU A 72 3.03 6.11 25.86
N SER A 73 4.33 6.19 25.52
CA SER A 73 5.12 7.42 25.53
C SER A 73 4.86 8.36 24.34
N ALA A 74 3.99 7.99 23.40
CA ALA A 74 3.77 8.76 22.17
C ALA A 74 3.09 10.11 22.41
N GLY A 75 2.45 10.29 23.57
CA GLY A 75 1.90 11.57 24.02
C GLY A 75 0.46 11.82 23.59
N ASP A 76 0.08 13.10 23.58
CA ASP A 76 -1.25 13.55 23.17
C ASP A 76 -1.53 13.27 21.68
N PRO A 77 -2.76 12.88 21.28
CA PRO A 77 -3.10 12.58 19.89
C PRO A 77 -2.80 13.70 18.89
N GLU A 78 -2.87 14.97 19.30
CA GLU A 78 -2.52 16.09 18.43
C GLU A 78 -1.02 16.13 18.14
N ALA A 79 -0.20 16.13 19.20
CA ALA A 79 1.25 16.12 19.08
C ALA A 79 1.73 14.88 18.29
N LEU A 80 1.04 13.75 18.44
CA LEU A 80 1.30 12.53 17.67
C LEU A 80 1.06 12.76 16.16
N ALA A 81 -0.07 13.35 15.79
CA ALA A 81 -0.41 13.64 14.39
C ALA A 81 0.56 14.65 13.77
N GLU A 82 0.89 15.73 14.47
CA GLU A 82 1.81 16.78 14.01
C GLU A 82 3.23 16.25 13.81
N ARG A 83 3.77 15.51 14.79
CA ARG A 83 5.11 14.91 14.67
C ARG A 83 5.20 13.92 13.51
N ALA A 84 4.16 13.13 13.30
CA ALA A 84 4.12 12.19 12.19
C ALA A 84 4.02 12.91 10.84
N ALA A 85 3.23 13.98 10.77
CA ALA A 85 3.13 14.86 9.60
C ALA A 85 4.48 15.52 9.26
N GLU A 86 5.19 16.05 10.26
CA GLU A 86 6.53 16.63 10.12
C GLU A 86 7.54 15.58 9.65
N GLN A 87 7.58 14.42 10.30
CA GLN A 87 8.50 13.33 9.95
C GLN A 87 8.22 12.77 8.55
N LEU A 88 6.96 12.78 8.11
CA LEU A 88 6.61 12.42 6.74
C LEU A 88 7.18 13.44 5.75
N GLY A 89 7.26 14.73 6.09
CA GLY A 89 8.03 15.73 5.33
C GLY A 89 7.61 15.87 3.87
N ILE A 90 6.31 15.72 3.58
CA ILE A 90 5.73 15.88 2.22
C ILE A 90 4.61 16.90 2.16
N LEU A 91 4.24 17.47 3.31
CA LEU A 91 3.20 18.48 3.42
C LEU A 91 3.70 19.81 2.87
N LEU A 92 2.94 20.39 1.94
CA LEU A 92 3.10 21.77 1.55
C LEU A 92 2.69 22.70 2.72
N PRO A 93 3.21 23.93 2.78
CA PRO A 93 2.76 24.92 3.76
C PRO A 93 1.24 25.15 3.69
N GLY A 94 0.60 25.39 4.85
CA GLY A 94 -0.83 25.68 4.93
C GLY A 94 -1.74 24.46 5.18
N HIS A 95 -1.23 23.45 5.89
CA HIS A 95 -2.07 22.34 6.37
C HIS A 95 -3.13 22.83 7.36
N LYS A 96 -4.22 22.07 7.46
CA LYS A 96 -5.31 22.31 8.43
C LYS A 96 -5.24 21.24 9.51
N THR A 97 -5.50 21.65 10.74
CA THR A 97 -5.65 20.73 11.87
C THR A 97 -7.08 20.82 12.39
N GLU A 98 -7.77 19.69 12.41
CA GLU A 98 -9.09 19.54 13.01
C GLU A 98 -8.97 18.70 14.28
N LYS A 99 -9.67 19.09 15.35
CA LYS A 99 -9.66 18.38 16.63
C LYS A 99 -11.06 17.95 17.00
N TRP A 100 -11.15 16.83 17.72
CA TRP A 100 -12.41 16.38 18.29
C TRP A 100 -12.20 15.69 19.62
N GLN A 101 -13.27 15.67 20.40
CA GLN A 101 -13.36 14.94 21.66
C GLN A 101 -14.81 14.54 21.92
N ASN A 102 -14.99 13.31 22.38
CA ASN A 102 -16.23 12.82 22.96
C ASN A 102 -15.92 11.97 24.21
N GLN A 103 -16.94 11.37 24.82
CA GLN A 103 -16.78 10.60 26.06
C GLN A 103 -15.89 9.35 25.94
N TYR A 104 -15.66 8.84 24.73
CA TYR A 104 -14.90 7.61 24.46
C TYR A 104 -13.59 7.85 23.70
N ALA A 105 -13.45 8.99 23.02
CA ALA A 105 -12.35 9.24 22.11
C ALA A 105 -11.95 10.72 22.05
N CYS A 106 -10.67 10.99 21.87
CA CYS A 106 -10.17 12.29 21.42
C CYS A 106 -9.18 12.10 20.28
N GLY A 107 -9.01 13.12 19.45
CA GLY A 107 -8.08 13.04 18.34
C GLY A 107 -7.87 14.36 17.63
N ALA A 108 -6.87 14.33 16.75
CA ALA A 108 -6.60 15.39 15.80
C ALA A 108 -6.29 14.81 14.43
N LYS A 109 -6.73 15.52 13.40
CA LYS A 109 -6.46 15.23 12.00
C LYS A 109 -5.70 16.40 11.40
N VAL A 110 -4.47 16.15 10.98
CA VAL A 110 -3.69 17.06 10.15
C VAL A 110 -3.96 16.70 8.69
N GLU A 111 -4.45 17.64 7.91
CA GLU A 111 -4.74 17.46 6.49
C GLU A 111 -4.00 18.51 5.66
N GLY A 112 -3.38 18.08 4.57
CA GLY A 112 -2.72 19.01 3.67
C GLY A 112 -2.51 18.45 2.27
N ALA A 113 -1.98 19.31 1.42
CA ALA A 113 -1.64 18.97 0.05
C ALA A 113 -0.19 18.47 -0.04
N VAL A 114 0.02 17.56 -0.97
CA VAL A 114 1.33 17.14 -1.48
C VAL A 114 1.45 17.63 -2.93
N THR A 115 2.67 17.74 -3.44
CA THR A 115 2.92 18.08 -4.85
C THR A 115 2.09 17.20 -5.79
N GLY A 116 1.54 17.79 -6.86
CA GLY A 116 0.71 17.08 -7.83
C GLY A 116 -0.78 17.04 -7.51
N GLY A 117 -1.28 17.87 -6.59
CA GLY A 117 -2.71 17.96 -6.25
C GLY A 117 -3.22 16.81 -5.37
N ARG A 118 -2.29 16.07 -4.75
CA ARG A 118 -2.55 14.90 -3.91
C ARG A 118 -2.80 15.34 -2.48
N THR A 119 -3.49 14.52 -1.71
CA THR A 119 -3.82 14.85 -0.32
C THR A 119 -3.18 13.87 0.64
N VAL A 120 -2.81 14.39 1.80
CA VAL A 120 -2.37 13.59 2.94
C VAL A 120 -3.23 13.93 4.13
N SER A 121 -3.62 12.89 4.86
CA SER A 121 -4.23 13.00 6.17
C SER A 121 -3.42 12.20 7.17
N VAL A 122 -3.11 12.82 8.30
CA VAL A 122 -2.48 12.19 9.46
C VAL A 122 -3.42 12.32 10.64
N LEU A 123 -3.79 11.20 11.22
CA LEU A 123 -4.76 11.09 12.29
C LEU A 123 -4.08 10.50 13.53
N GLY A 124 -3.99 11.29 14.59
CA GLY A 124 -3.72 10.78 15.94
C GLY A 124 -5.02 10.67 16.72
N GLN A 125 -5.30 9.50 17.29
CA GLN A 125 -6.51 9.26 18.07
C GLN A 125 -6.20 8.50 19.34
N ALA A 126 -6.79 8.89 20.47
CA ALA A 126 -6.83 8.09 21.69
C ALA A 126 -8.26 7.60 21.95
N LEU A 127 -8.38 6.31 22.26
CA LEU A 127 -9.62 5.62 22.57
C LEU A 127 -9.58 5.13 24.02
N LEU A 128 -10.66 5.35 24.78
CA LEU A 128 -10.85 4.77 26.10
C LEU A 128 -11.45 3.37 25.93
N GLN A 129 -10.73 2.35 26.38
CA GLN A 129 -11.22 0.98 26.41
C GLN A 129 -12.19 0.76 27.58
N PRO A 130 -13.10 -0.23 27.49
CA PRO A 130 -14.00 -0.58 28.58
C PRO A 130 -13.31 -0.82 29.93
N GLU A 131 -12.07 -1.31 29.90
CA GLU A 131 -11.22 -1.60 31.05
C GLU A 131 -10.56 -0.34 31.65
N GLY A 132 -10.80 0.85 31.06
CA GLY A 132 -10.26 2.13 31.50
C GLY A 132 -8.88 2.48 30.92
N GLU A 133 -8.27 1.57 30.15
CA GLU A 133 -7.02 1.83 29.44
C GLU A 133 -7.24 2.81 28.29
N ARG A 134 -6.36 3.81 28.15
CA ARG A 134 -6.35 4.70 27.00
C ARG A 134 -5.36 4.18 25.97
N VAL A 135 -5.83 3.85 24.77
CA VAL A 135 -4.98 3.38 23.68
C VAL A 135 -4.94 4.40 22.55
N SER A 136 -3.73 4.84 22.22
CA SER A 136 -3.46 5.77 21.14
C SER A 136 -3.13 5.03 19.83
N HIS A 137 -3.63 5.56 18.73
CA HIS A 137 -3.40 5.08 17.39
C HIS A 137 -2.97 6.25 16.51
N LEU A 138 -2.11 5.95 15.55
CA LEU A 138 -1.72 6.87 14.49
C LEU A 138 -2.06 6.23 13.15
N MET A 139 -2.71 7.00 12.29
CA MET A 139 -3.07 6.60 10.94
C MET A 139 -2.58 7.66 9.95
N ILE A 140 -2.03 7.21 8.82
CA ILE A 140 -1.60 8.06 7.72
C ILE A 140 -2.32 7.58 6.46
N SER A 141 -2.96 8.48 5.73
CA SER A 141 -3.58 8.21 4.43
C SER A 141 -3.03 9.18 3.38
N LEU A 142 -2.50 8.64 2.28
CA LEU A 142 -2.08 9.37 1.09
C LEU A 142 -3.01 9.01 -0.05
N ASP A 143 -3.66 10.01 -0.63
CA ASP A 143 -4.65 9.80 -1.67
C ASP A 143 -4.23 10.39 -3.01
N GLY A 144 -4.59 9.71 -4.09
CA GLY A 144 -4.33 10.19 -5.46
C GLY A 144 -2.90 9.94 -5.95
N MET A 145 -2.21 8.94 -5.42
CA MET A 145 -0.86 8.60 -5.85
C MET A 145 -0.86 7.89 -7.22
N ASP A 146 0.15 8.15 -8.04
CA ASP A 146 0.41 7.34 -9.22
C ASP A 146 1.07 6.02 -8.82
N ASN A 147 0.86 4.96 -9.61
CA ASN A 147 1.45 3.64 -9.32
C ASN A 147 2.99 3.67 -9.33
N GLY A 148 3.61 4.52 -10.17
CA GLY A 148 5.07 4.66 -10.24
C GLY A 148 5.72 5.15 -8.94
N GLU A 149 4.97 5.82 -8.08
CA GLU A 149 5.47 6.34 -6.79
C GLU A 149 4.99 5.52 -5.58
N ALA A 150 4.03 4.60 -5.77
CA ALA A 150 3.34 3.89 -4.69
C ALA A 150 4.31 3.17 -3.74
N LEU A 151 5.31 2.47 -4.28
CA LEU A 151 6.30 1.74 -3.47
C LEU A 151 7.18 2.66 -2.61
N PHE A 152 7.58 3.81 -3.15
CA PHE A 152 8.39 4.78 -2.42
C PHE A 152 7.62 5.33 -1.23
N TYR A 153 6.38 5.78 -1.46
CA TYR A 153 5.56 6.34 -0.39
C TYR A 153 5.10 5.28 0.60
N ARG A 154 4.84 4.02 0.17
CA ARG A 154 4.59 2.90 1.10
C ARG A 154 5.73 2.73 2.10
N GLN A 155 6.97 2.70 1.62
CA GLN A 155 8.14 2.59 2.50
C GLN A 155 8.31 3.81 3.40
N LYS A 156 8.01 5.01 2.87
CA LYS A 156 8.06 6.24 3.65
C LYS A 156 7.07 6.23 4.80
N VAL A 157 5.79 5.90 4.53
CA VAL A 157 4.75 5.72 5.55
C VAL A 157 5.13 4.65 6.56
N TYR A 158 5.61 3.48 6.10
CA TYR A 158 6.04 2.39 6.99
C TYR A 158 7.15 2.84 7.96
N LYS A 159 8.17 3.54 7.45
CA LYS A 159 9.27 4.08 8.27
C LYS A 159 8.78 5.15 9.25
N THR A 160 7.89 6.04 8.82
CA THR A 160 7.30 7.06 9.70
C THR A 160 6.56 6.39 10.85
N LEU A 161 5.63 5.47 10.56
CA LEU A 161 4.85 4.78 11.59
C LEU A 161 5.71 3.93 12.54
N GLY A 162 6.79 3.34 12.04
CA GLY A 162 7.72 2.56 12.86
C GLY A 162 8.45 3.36 13.94
N ALA A 163 8.44 4.70 13.87
CA ALA A 163 8.96 5.56 14.93
C ALA A 163 7.97 5.78 16.10
N PHE A 164 6.71 5.37 15.93
CA PHE A 164 5.63 5.60 16.91
C PHE A 164 5.11 4.31 17.55
N GLY A 165 5.43 3.14 16.98
CA GLY A 165 5.07 1.87 17.56
C GLY A 165 5.65 0.68 16.80
N ARG A 166 5.63 -0.50 17.44
CA ARG A 166 6.33 -1.70 16.96
C ARG A 166 5.60 -2.50 15.88
N GLN A 167 4.29 -2.34 15.78
CA GLN A 167 3.42 -3.11 14.88
C GLN A 167 2.69 -2.16 13.92
N SER A 168 3.45 -1.57 12.99
CA SER A 168 2.87 -0.76 11.93
C SER A 168 2.40 -1.63 10.77
N HIS A 169 1.24 -1.28 10.22
CA HIS A 169 0.67 -1.92 9.06
C HIS A 169 0.47 -0.86 7.97
N VAL A 170 0.84 -1.19 6.74
CA VAL A 170 0.65 -0.30 5.59
C VAL A 170 0.03 -1.10 4.45
N ALA A 171 -1.04 -0.57 3.89
CA ALA A 171 -1.75 -1.10 2.76
C ALA A 171 -1.61 -0.17 1.54
N LEU A 172 -1.58 -0.79 0.37
CA LEU A 172 -1.80 -0.12 -0.92
C LEU A 172 -3.17 -0.49 -1.41
N THR A 173 -3.96 0.48 -1.86
CA THR A 173 -5.27 0.28 -2.47
C THR A 173 -5.28 0.90 -3.87
N TYR A 174 -5.37 0.07 -4.90
CA TYR A 174 -5.48 0.51 -6.29
C TYR A 174 -6.94 0.74 -6.60
N ARG A 175 -7.23 1.93 -7.09
CA ARG A 175 -8.56 2.37 -7.47
C ARG A 175 -8.70 2.38 -8.98
N GLY A 176 -9.82 1.86 -9.45
CA GLY A 176 -10.22 1.98 -10.84
C GLY A 176 -11.71 2.24 -10.97
N LYS A 177 -12.10 2.65 -12.17
CA LYS A 177 -13.48 2.98 -12.51
C LYS A 177 -13.93 2.23 -13.74
N ILE A 178 -15.14 1.69 -13.66
CA ILE A 178 -15.88 1.15 -14.80
C ILE A 178 -17.00 2.14 -15.10
N GLU A 179 -17.07 2.62 -16.35
CA GLU A 179 -18.12 3.54 -16.84
C GLU A 179 -19.48 2.83 -17.06
N SER A 180 -19.85 1.97 -16.12
CA SER A 180 -21.13 1.30 -16.04
C SER A 180 -21.47 0.93 -14.59
N GLY A 181 -22.73 1.12 -14.19
CA GLY A 181 -23.23 0.66 -12.90
C GLY A 181 -23.56 -0.82 -12.95
N LEU A 182 -22.69 -1.65 -12.38
CA LEU A 182 -22.89 -3.10 -12.32
C LEU A 182 -24.00 -3.44 -11.32
N SER A 183 -24.79 -4.45 -11.65
CA SER A 183 -25.73 -5.11 -10.76
C SER A 183 -25.01 -5.90 -9.66
N ARG A 184 -25.74 -6.31 -8.63
CA ARG A 184 -25.20 -7.11 -7.52
C ARG A 184 -24.53 -8.40 -8.00
N GLU A 185 -25.14 -9.09 -8.96
CA GLU A 185 -24.65 -10.35 -9.52
C GLU A 185 -23.38 -10.12 -10.36
N GLU A 186 -23.34 -9.03 -11.14
CA GLU A 186 -22.17 -8.64 -11.93
C GLU A 186 -20.99 -8.19 -11.05
N LEU A 187 -21.27 -7.44 -9.98
CA LEU A 187 -20.27 -7.07 -8.97
C LEU A 187 -19.62 -8.32 -8.37
N LEU A 188 -20.45 -9.29 -7.99
CA LEU A 188 -19.96 -10.52 -7.37
C LEU A 188 -19.14 -11.36 -8.34
N ALA A 189 -19.65 -11.60 -9.54
CA ALA A 189 -18.94 -12.35 -10.57
C ALA A 189 -17.60 -11.69 -10.93
N CYS A 190 -17.57 -10.36 -11.02
CA CYS A 190 -16.34 -9.61 -11.26
C CYS A 190 -15.33 -9.77 -10.11
N ALA A 191 -15.78 -9.62 -8.86
CA ALA A 191 -14.93 -9.80 -7.69
C ALA A 191 -14.35 -11.23 -7.61
N GLU A 192 -15.17 -12.25 -7.82
CA GLU A 192 -14.74 -13.66 -7.79
C GLU A 192 -13.73 -13.96 -8.91
N LYS A 193 -13.94 -13.43 -10.12
CA LYS A 193 -12.96 -13.53 -11.22
C LYS A 193 -11.61 -12.90 -10.86
N ILE A 194 -11.60 -11.74 -10.20
CA ILE A 194 -10.36 -11.09 -9.76
C ILE A 194 -9.65 -11.95 -8.71
N MET A 195 -10.38 -12.49 -7.74
CA MET A 195 -9.84 -13.38 -6.71
C MET A 195 -9.24 -14.65 -7.33
N GLU A 196 -9.91 -15.25 -8.31
CA GLU A 196 -9.40 -16.41 -9.06
C GLU A 196 -8.11 -16.07 -9.82
N LEU A 197 -8.08 -14.96 -10.55
CA LEU A 197 -6.89 -14.48 -11.26
C LEU A 197 -5.71 -14.19 -10.33
N ALA A 198 -6.00 -13.77 -9.11
CA ALA A 198 -5.02 -13.55 -8.06
C ALA A 198 -4.55 -14.86 -7.39
N GLY A 199 -5.19 -16.00 -7.69
CA GLY A 199 -4.95 -17.26 -6.98
C GLY A 199 -5.28 -17.15 -5.49
N ALA A 200 -6.30 -16.36 -5.15
CA ALA A 200 -6.69 -16.05 -3.78
C ALA A 200 -8.04 -16.71 -3.42
N PRO A 201 -8.04 -17.89 -2.75
CA PRO A 201 -9.28 -18.45 -2.23
C PRO A 201 -9.97 -17.47 -1.27
N VAL A 202 -11.28 -17.28 -1.47
CA VAL A 202 -12.08 -16.37 -0.65
C VAL A 202 -12.19 -16.93 0.77
N ARG A 203 -11.81 -16.11 1.76
CA ARG A 203 -11.88 -16.40 3.20
C ARG A 203 -13.04 -15.68 3.88
N GLU A 204 -13.38 -14.51 3.36
CA GLU A 204 -14.48 -13.67 3.84
C GLU A 204 -15.18 -13.01 2.66
N LYS A 205 -16.50 -12.89 2.76
CA LYS A 205 -17.38 -12.40 1.69
C LYS A 205 -18.46 -11.51 2.27
N THR A 206 -18.47 -10.26 1.85
CA THR A 206 -19.52 -9.29 2.13
C THR A 206 -20.23 -8.94 0.83
N VAL A 207 -21.55 -9.10 0.79
CA VAL A 207 -22.37 -8.76 -0.38
C VAL A 207 -23.58 -7.96 0.10
N LYS A 208 -23.70 -6.73 -0.39
CA LYS A 208 -24.84 -5.82 -0.23
C LYS A 208 -25.33 -5.40 -1.62
N ASP A 209 -26.43 -4.65 -1.68
CA ASP A 209 -27.10 -4.31 -2.95
C ASP A 209 -26.17 -3.62 -3.96
N ASN A 210 -25.29 -2.74 -3.50
CA ASN A 210 -24.37 -1.99 -4.36
C ASN A 210 -22.89 -2.17 -4.00
N LEU A 211 -22.57 -3.17 -3.17
CA LEU A 211 -21.21 -3.40 -2.68
C LEU A 211 -20.91 -4.90 -2.59
N VAL A 212 -19.78 -5.31 -3.16
CA VAL A 212 -19.15 -6.60 -2.90
C VAL A 212 -17.76 -6.34 -2.33
N SER A 213 -17.39 -7.05 -1.27
CA SER A 213 -16.02 -7.04 -0.72
C SER A 213 -15.62 -8.46 -0.35
N LEU A 214 -14.55 -8.95 -0.98
CA LEU A 214 -14.00 -10.28 -0.79
C LEU A 214 -12.59 -10.15 -0.23
N THR A 215 -12.26 -10.98 0.76
CA THR A 215 -10.92 -11.03 1.35
C THR A 215 -10.39 -12.45 1.24
N GLY A 216 -9.11 -12.59 0.92
CA GLY A 216 -8.46 -13.89 0.78
C GLY A 216 -6.96 -13.83 0.98
N PHE A 217 -6.34 -14.98 0.78
CA PHE A 217 -4.89 -15.13 0.82
C PHE A 217 -4.40 -15.64 -0.52
N SER A 218 -3.38 -14.98 -1.09
CA SER A 218 -2.67 -15.45 -2.26
C SER A 218 -1.15 -15.47 -2.03
N PRO A 219 -0.46 -16.54 -2.43
CA PRO A 219 1.00 -16.61 -2.34
C PRO A 219 1.72 -15.65 -3.31
N LEU A 220 0.99 -14.94 -4.18
CA LEU A 220 1.56 -13.96 -5.10
C LEU A 220 1.82 -12.60 -4.45
N PHE A 221 1.24 -12.34 -3.28
CA PHE A 221 1.41 -11.10 -2.53
C PHE A 221 2.44 -11.29 -1.41
N SER A 222 3.28 -10.27 -1.22
CA SER A 222 4.30 -10.28 -0.18
C SER A 222 3.72 -9.75 1.13
N GLY A 223 3.82 -10.56 2.18
CA GLY A 223 3.25 -10.22 3.48
C GLY A 223 1.76 -10.54 3.58
N GLY A 224 1.17 -10.07 4.67
CA GLY A 224 -0.20 -10.36 5.04
C GLY A 224 -0.49 -9.85 6.44
N MET A 225 -1.73 -10.02 6.87
CA MET A 225 -2.13 -9.78 8.25
C MET A 225 -3.00 -10.94 8.73
N THR A 226 -3.01 -11.14 10.03
CA THR A 226 -3.97 -12.03 10.66
C THR A 226 -5.19 -11.20 11.07
N TYR A 227 -6.35 -11.52 10.52
CA TYR A 227 -7.62 -10.92 10.88
C TYR A 227 -8.57 -12.02 11.34
N ALA A 228 -9.13 -11.89 12.55
CA ALA A 228 -9.99 -12.92 13.16
C ALA A 228 -9.41 -14.36 13.11
N GLY A 229 -8.10 -14.50 13.31
CA GLY A 229 -7.40 -15.79 13.26
C GLY A 229 -7.14 -16.36 11.86
N LYS A 230 -7.48 -15.61 10.79
CA LYS A 230 -7.23 -15.99 9.41
C LYS A 230 -6.13 -15.13 8.80
N GLU A 231 -5.22 -15.77 8.09
CA GLU A 231 -4.23 -15.06 7.28
C GLU A 231 -4.89 -14.52 6.01
N VAL A 232 -4.73 -13.23 5.76
CA VAL A 232 -5.25 -12.52 4.60
C VAL A 232 -4.21 -11.54 4.06
N ASN A 233 -4.16 -11.38 2.74
CA ASN A 233 -3.24 -10.45 2.09
C ASN A 233 -3.77 -9.85 0.78
N LEU A 234 -5.05 -10.08 0.48
CA LEU A 234 -5.75 -9.46 -0.63
C LEU A 234 -7.18 -9.13 -0.22
N ASN A 235 -7.61 -7.91 -0.50
CA ASN A 235 -9.01 -7.50 -0.44
C ASN A 235 -9.43 -6.89 -1.77
N VAL A 236 -10.52 -7.40 -2.34
CA VAL A 236 -11.13 -6.90 -3.58
C VAL A 236 -12.51 -6.39 -3.23
N ALA A 237 -12.75 -5.11 -3.44
CA ALA A 237 -14.05 -4.50 -3.25
C ALA A 237 -14.53 -3.77 -4.51
N LEU A 238 -15.80 -3.91 -4.84
CA LEU A 238 -16.45 -3.19 -5.92
C LEU A 238 -17.71 -2.53 -5.39
N ARG A 239 -17.86 -1.24 -5.67
CA ARG A 239 -19.02 -0.46 -5.27
C ARG A 239 -19.65 0.23 -6.46
N SER A 240 -20.90 -0.11 -6.72
CA SER A 240 -21.72 0.54 -7.75
C SER A 240 -22.35 1.80 -7.17
N SER A 241 -22.32 2.89 -7.93
CA SER A 241 -23.05 4.13 -7.65
C SER A 241 -24.23 4.22 -8.60
N PRO A 242 -25.47 3.96 -8.15
CA PRO A 242 -26.65 4.09 -9.01
C PRO A 242 -26.86 5.51 -9.54
N ALA A 243 -26.48 6.52 -8.76
CA ALA A 243 -26.62 7.93 -9.13
C ALA A 243 -25.66 8.33 -10.27
N GLU A 244 -24.41 7.89 -10.19
CA GLU A 244 -23.39 8.19 -11.20
C GLU A 244 -23.39 7.18 -12.35
N ARG A 245 -24.04 6.02 -12.18
CA ARG A 245 -24.00 4.86 -13.08
C ARG A 245 -22.59 4.37 -13.38
N VAL A 246 -21.74 4.35 -12.36
CA VAL A 246 -20.36 3.87 -12.43
C VAL A 246 -20.11 2.83 -11.35
N THR A 247 -19.10 2.00 -11.57
CA THR A 247 -18.61 1.06 -10.56
C THR A 247 -17.16 1.39 -10.20
N ARG A 248 -16.91 1.64 -8.93
CA ARG A 248 -15.56 1.81 -8.39
C ARG A 248 -15.01 0.46 -7.99
N VAL A 249 -13.76 0.20 -8.36
CA VAL A 249 -13.02 -1.03 -8.09
C VAL A 249 -11.87 -0.68 -7.17
N TYR A 250 -11.72 -1.45 -6.10
CA TYR A 250 -10.70 -1.29 -5.08
C TYR A 250 -10.00 -2.64 -4.91
N ILE A 251 -8.68 -2.64 -5.08
CA ILE A 251 -7.85 -3.82 -4.86
C ILE A 251 -6.79 -3.43 -3.86
N ALA A 252 -6.74 -4.11 -2.71
CA ALA A 252 -5.80 -3.79 -1.65
C ALA A 252 -4.94 -4.96 -1.21
N SER A 253 -3.70 -4.63 -0.85
CA SER A 253 -2.74 -5.54 -0.20
C SER A 253 -2.23 -4.85 1.08
N PRO A 254 -2.41 -5.43 2.28
CA PRO A 254 -3.17 -6.66 2.53
C PRO A 254 -4.69 -6.47 2.53
N VAL A 255 -5.21 -5.36 3.07
CA VAL A 255 -6.65 -5.06 3.15
C VAL A 255 -6.89 -3.55 3.08
N ILE A 256 -8.11 -3.13 2.73
CA ILE A 256 -8.48 -1.71 2.71
C ILE A 256 -8.72 -1.22 4.15
N PHE A 257 -8.07 -0.12 4.55
CA PHE A 257 -8.20 0.49 5.88
C PHE A 257 -9.06 1.76 5.91
N THR A 258 -9.49 2.25 4.75
CA THR A 258 -10.34 3.44 4.61
C THR A 258 -11.73 3.05 4.12
N GLU A 259 -12.68 3.99 4.19
CA GLU A 259 -13.99 3.79 3.58
C GLU A 259 -13.91 3.76 2.04
N TYR A 260 -14.86 3.05 1.42
CA TYR A 260 -15.00 2.92 -0.03
C TYR A 260 -16.46 2.74 -0.46
#